data_AF-A0A5C8A0L5-F1
#
_entry.id   AF-A0A5C8A0L5-F1
#
_cell.length_a   1.000
_cell.length_b   1.000
_cell.length_c   1.000
_cell.angle_alpha   90.00
_cell.angle_beta   90.00
_cell.angle_gamma   90.00
#
_symmetry.space_group_name_H-M   'P 1'
#
loop_
_entity.id
_entity.type
_entity.pdbx_description
1 polymer ?
#
loop_
_entity_poly.entity_id
_entity_poly.type
_entity_poly.pdbx_seq_one_letter_code
_entity_poly.pdbx_strand_id
1 'polypeptide(L)'
;MKRVALLAGAGLLSLGLVACGGKDAGEPMSEAKVAQQTADPARAFEAVAGRLKENDILGAVQLMVPAERMGELRAEWKKKMGDEVPSEEDRAEFAAMMTKLTASDAEQVLYAELEPALVKFESEMAAQMPMMIGMGQGFLMQGIQANTEMTEAQKKQSVDMVN
;
A
#
# COMPACT_ATOMS: atom_id res chain seq x y z
N MET A 1 -4.54 -37.75 24.02
CA MET A 1 -5.20 -37.14 22.84
C MET A 1 -5.39 -35.62 22.95
N LYS A 2 -5.76 -35.04 24.11
CA LYS A 2 -5.93 -33.57 24.27
C LYS A 2 -4.65 -32.71 24.09
N ARG A 3 -3.45 -33.27 24.33
CA ARG A 3 -2.18 -32.53 24.19
C ARG A 3 -1.63 -32.46 22.76
N VAL A 4 -2.06 -33.39 21.89
CA VAL A 4 -1.62 -33.44 20.48
C VAL A 4 -2.44 -32.47 19.63
N ALA A 5 -3.73 -32.28 19.94
CA ALA A 5 -4.59 -31.29 19.29
C ALA A 5 -4.16 -29.83 19.57
N LEU A 6 -3.60 -29.57 20.75
CA LEU A 6 -3.12 -28.24 21.15
C LEU A 6 -1.83 -27.82 20.42
N LEU A 7 -0.99 -28.79 20.04
CA LEU A 7 0.25 -28.53 19.28
C LEU A 7 -0.02 -28.33 17.77
N ALA A 8 -1.07 -28.96 17.23
CA ALA A 8 -1.47 -28.77 15.83
C ALA A 8 -2.12 -27.39 15.59
N GLY A 9 -2.85 -26.86 16.57
CA GLY A 9 -3.47 -25.52 16.46
C GLY A 9 -2.47 -24.37 16.51
N ALA A 10 -1.38 -24.51 17.28
CA ALA A 10 -0.33 -23.49 17.36
C ALA A 10 0.51 -23.40 16.07
N GLY A 11 0.73 -24.53 15.38
CA GLY A 11 1.49 -24.56 14.13
C GLY A 11 0.80 -23.83 12.97
N LEU A 12 -0.53 -23.93 12.88
CA LEU A 12 -1.33 -23.27 11.84
C LEU A 12 -1.41 -21.75 12.02
N LEU A 13 -1.43 -21.24 13.26
CA LEU A 13 -1.35 -19.79 13.51
C LEU A 13 0.04 -19.22 13.16
N SER A 14 1.12 -19.96 13.41
CA SER A 14 2.48 -19.50 13.07
C SER A 14 2.75 -19.47 11.54
N LEU A 15 2.07 -20.30 10.75
CA LEU A 15 2.17 -20.28 9.28
C LEU A 15 1.41 -19.10 8.65
N GLY A 16 0.34 -18.61 9.30
CA GLY A 16 -0.36 -17.39 8.86
C GLY A 16 0.42 -16.09 9.11
N LEU A 17 1.28 -16.08 10.13
CA LEU A 17 2.12 -14.91 10.45
C LEU A 17 3.30 -14.72 9.47
N VAL A 18 3.81 -15.79 8.86
CA VAL A 18 4.82 -15.69 7.78
C VAL A 18 4.23 -15.07 6.50
N ALA A 19 2.92 -15.17 6.29
CA ALA A 19 2.24 -14.49 5.18
C ALA A 19 2.02 -12.98 5.42
N CYS A 20 2.12 -12.52 6.67
CA CYS A 20 2.00 -11.09 7.03
C CYS A 20 3.32 -10.44 7.45
N GLY A 21 4.43 -11.17 7.45
CA GLY A 21 5.75 -10.66 7.79
C GLY A 21 6.80 -11.35 6.95
N GLY A 22 6.86 -10.98 5.67
CA GLY A 22 7.89 -11.45 4.74
C GLY A 22 9.31 -11.13 5.23
N LYS A 23 10.30 -11.10 4.34
CA LYS A 23 11.69 -10.76 4.69
C LYS A 23 11.90 -9.31 5.16
N ASP A 24 10.87 -8.65 5.72
CA ASP A 24 10.89 -7.32 6.32
C ASP A 24 11.73 -7.23 7.61
N ALA A 25 12.71 -8.11 7.78
CA ALA A 25 13.69 -8.07 8.86
C ALA A 25 14.74 -6.96 8.58
N GLY A 26 14.30 -5.71 8.69
CA GLY A 26 14.84 -4.78 9.67
C GLY A 26 16.25 -4.20 9.54
N GLU A 27 16.95 -4.31 8.40
CA GLU A 27 18.18 -3.53 8.20
C GLU A 27 18.08 -2.56 7.00
N PRO A 28 18.53 -1.30 7.16
CA PRO A 28 18.61 -0.38 6.04
C PRO A 28 19.64 -0.89 5.02
N MET A 29 19.25 -0.94 3.76
CA MET A 29 20.15 -1.20 2.65
C MET A 29 21.23 -0.13 2.61
N SER A 30 22.48 -0.55 2.46
CA SER A 30 23.60 0.36 2.22
C SER A 30 23.37 1.17 0.94
N GLU A 31 23.80 2.42 0.93
CA GLU A 31 23.74 3.30 -0.25
C GLU A 31 24.37 2.69 -1.50
N ALA A 32 25.49 1.97 -1.34
CA ALA A 32 26.16 1.27 -2.43
C ALA A 32 25.26 0.20 -3.10
N LYS A 33 24.45 -0.49 -2.29
CA LYS A 33 23.51 -1.52 -2.78
C LYS A 33 22.32 -0.89 -3.50
N VAL A 34 21.81 0.23 -2.97
CA VAL A 34 20.74 0.99 -3.64
C VAL A 34 21.26 1.49 -4.99
N ALA A 35 22.41 2.18 -5.01
CA ALA A 35 23.01 2.71 -6.23
C ALA A 35 23.30 1.62 -7.29
N GLN A 36 23.73 0.43 -6.86
CA GLN A 36 23.93 -0.70 -7.77
C GLN A 36 22.61 -1.22 -8.36
N GLN A 37 21.55 -1.32 -7.55
CA GLN A 37 20.25 -1.84 -7.96
C GLN A 37 19.41 -0.84 -8.77
N THR A 38 19.73 0.45 -8.67
CA THR A 38 19.03 1.54 -9.36
C THR A 38 19.92 2.25 -10.39
N ALA A 39 20.96 1.57 -10.90
CA ALA A 39 21.96 2.17 -11.79
C ALA A 39 21.39 2.67 -13.14
N ASP A 40 20.27 2.10 -13.59
CA ASP A 40 19.48 2.59 -14.73
C ASP A 40 17.98 2.43 -14.45
N PRO A 41 17.10 3.15 -15.19
CA PRO A 41 15.67 3.17 -14.91
C PRO A 41 15.00 1.79 -14.99
N ALA A 42 15.34 0.94 -15.97
CA ALA A 42 14.73 -0.37 -16.12
C ALA A 42 15.12 -1.28 -14.94
N ARG A 43 16.40 -1.27 -14.57
CA ARG A 43 16.92 -1.99 -13.40
C ARG A 43 16.25 -1.56 -12.10
N ALA A 44 15.98 -0.26 -11.93
CA ALA A 44 15.29 0.25 -10.75
C ALA A 44 13.88 -0.34 -10.60
N PHE A 45 13.11 -0.41 -11.69
CA PHE A 45 11.78 -1.01 -11.69
C PHE A 45 11.82 -2.52 -11.44
N GLU A 46 12.74 -3.24 -12.08
CA GLU A 46 12.93 -4.68 -11.86
C GLU A 46 13.32 -4.99 -10.41
N ALA A 47 14.19 -4.17 -9.82
CA ALA A 47 14.60 -4.31 -8.43
C ALA A 47 13.42 -4.13 -7.47
N VAL A 48 12.58 -3.11 -7.68
CA VAL A 48 11.34 -2.92 -6.90
C VAL A 48 10.38 -4.09 -7.06
N ALA A 49 10.11 -4.52 -8.30
CA ALA A 49 9.20 -5.62 -8.59
C ALA A 49 9.67 -6.94 -7.95
N GLY A 50 10.98 -7.19 -7.96
CA GLY A 50 11.59 -8.33 -7.28
C GLY A 50 11.33 -8.32 -5.77
N ARG A 51 11.48 -7.17 -5.12
CA ARG A 51 11.21 -7.00 -3.68
C ARG A 51 9.75 -7.23 -3.33
N LEU A 52 8.82 -6.65 -4.10
CA LEU A 52 7.40 -6.86 -3.90
C LEU A 52 7.00 -8.33 -4.07
N LYS A 53 7.57 -9.02 -5.08
CA LYS A 53 7.35 -10.45 -5.30
C LYS A 53 7.82 -11.32 -4.14
N GLU A 54 8.86 -10.88 -3.42
CA GLU A 54 9.37 -11.54 -2.22
C GLU A 54 8.61 -11.16 -0.93
N ASN A 55 7.57 -10.33 -1.04
CA ASN A 55 6.90 -9.69 0.10
C ASN A 55 7.88 -8.90 1.00
N ASP A 56 8.89 -8.25 0.39
CA ASP A 56 9.84 -7.35 1.05
C ASP A 56 9.43 -5.91 0.75
N ILE A 57 8.38 -5.45 1.44
CA ILE A 57 7.81 -4.11 1.22
C ILE A 57 8.79 -3.06 1.69
N LEU A 58 9.45 -3.31 2.82
CA LEU A 58 10.45 -2.39 3.35
C LEU A 58 11.62 -2.23 2.37
N GLY A 59 12.11 -3.32 1.78
CA GLY A 59 13.16 -3.29 0.75
C GLY A 59 12.72 -2.56 -0.53
N ALA A 60 11.46 -2.72 -0.96
CA ALA A 60 10.91 -1.96 -2.09
C ALA A 60 10.91 -0.45 -1.81
N VAL A 61 10.46 -0.03 -0.62
CA VAL A 61 10.45 1.39 -0.21
C VAL A 61 11.87 1.95 -0.13
N GLN A 62 12.82 1.20 0.40
CA GLN A 62 14.22 1.64 0.50
C GLN A 62 14.93 1.79 -0.86
N LEU A 63 14.40 1.22 -1.95
CA LEU A 63 14.88 1.49 -3.31
C LEU A 63 14.35 2.81 -3.88
N MET A 64 13.21 3.30 -3.37
CA MET A 64 12.54 4.50 -3.86
C MET A 64 12.86 5.74 -3.03
N VAL A 65 13.12 5.56 -1.73
CA VAL A 65 13.30 6.65 -0.79
C VAL A 65 14.77 6.72 -0.34
N PRO A 66 15.45 7.87 -0.49
CA PRO A 66 16.82 8.05 0.00
C PRO A 66 16.95 7.75 1.50
N ALA A 67 18.10 7.20 1.92
CA ALA A 67 18.33 6.75 3.30
C ALA A 67 18.12 7.87 4.33
N GLU A 68 18.57 9.08 4.02
CA GLU A 68 18.40 10.27 4.86
C GLU A 68 16.90 10.60 5.09
N ARG A 69 16.11 10.59 4.00
CA ARG A 69 14.66 10.83 4.06
C ARG A 69 13.92 9.70 4.80
N MET A 70 14.39 8.46 4.70
CA MET A 70 13.87 7.35 5.51
C MET A 70 14.14 7.52 7.00
N GLY A 71 15.24 8.20 7.38
CA GLY A 71 15.53 8.55 8.78
C GLY A 71 14.54 9.59 9.32
N GLU A 72 14.32 10.66 8.55
CA GLU A 72 13.37 11.72 8.88
C GLU A 72 11.94 11.19 9.04
N LEU A 73 11.45 10.41 8.07
CA LEU A 73 10.10 9.84 8.11
C LEU A 73 9.85 8.99 9.35
N ARG A 74 10.84 8.17 9.75
CA ARG A 74 10.73 7.36 10.97
C ARG A 74 10.74 8.22 12.23
N ALA A 75 11.53 9.29 12.26
CA ALA A 75 11.58 10.20 13.40
C ALA A 75 10.26 10.98 13.55
N GLU A 76 9.71 11.49 12.44
CA GLU A 76 8.42 12.18 12.43
C GLU A 76 7.27 11.26 12.83
N TRP A 77 7.25 10.03 12.30
CA TRP A 77 6.26 9.02 12.67
C TRP A 77 6.30 8.72 14.17
N LYS A 78 7.49 8.48 14.73
CA LYS A 78 7.64 8.23 16.18
C LYS A 78 7.17 9.41 17.02
N LYS A 79 7.44 10.64 16.57
CA LYS A 79 6.96 11.84 17.25
C LYS A 79 5.43 11.90 17.23
N LYS A 80 4.80 11.77 16.06
CA LYS A 80 3.33 11.77 15.92
C LYS A 80 2.65 10.69 16.75
N MET A 81 3.17 9.46 16.70
CA MET A 81 2.65 8.34 17.50
C MET A 81 2.81 8.54 19.02
N GLY A 82 3.77 9.35 19.45
CA GLY A 82 3.96 9.70 20.86
C GLY A 82 3.05 10.85 21.32
N ASP A 83 2.71 11.77 20.41
CA ASP A 83 1.90 12.96 20.69
C ASP A 83 0.39 12.70 20.54
N GLU A 84 -0.02 11.77 19.68
CA GLU A 84 -1.42 11.40 19.44
C GLU A 84 -1.84 10.26 20.38
N VAL A 85 -2.24 10.60 21.59
CA VAL A 85 -3.04 9.68 22.43
C VAL A 85 -4.46 9.67 21.86
N PRO A 86 -4.98 8.52 21.36
CA PRO A 86 -6.35 8.47 20.86
C PRO A 86 -7.33 8.93 21.93
N SER A 87 -8.24 9.82 21.53
CA SER A 87 -9.28 10.33 22.41
C SER A 87 -10.23 9.19 22.82
N GLU A 88 -11.05 9.42 23.84
CA GLU A 88 -12.09 8.45 24.22
C GLU A 88 -13.11 8.24 23.09
N GLU A 89 -13.36 9.27 22.27
CA GLU A 89 -14.20 9.18 21.08
C GLU A 89 -13.57 8.25 20.03
N ASP A 90 -12.29 8.47 19.69
CA ASP A 90 -11.57 7.61 18.74
C ASP A 90 -11.54 6.14 19.19
N ARG A 91 -11.38 5.91 20.50
CA ARG A 91 -11.39 4.57 21.10
C ARG A 91 -12.77 3.92 20.99
N ALA A 92 -13.83 4.69 21.23
CA ALA A 92 -15.20 4.21 21.11
C ALA A 92 -15.56 3.89 19.66
N GLU A 93 -15.18 4.74 18.70
CA GLU A 93 -15.37 4.50 17.27
C GLU A 93 -14.60 3.27 16.80
N PHE A 94 -13.34 3.13 17.19
CA PHE A 94 -12.54 1.95 16.88
C PHE A 94 -13.19 0.68 17.43
N ALA A 95 -13.62 0.68 18.70
CA ALA A 95 -14.29 -0.46 19.31
C ALA A 95 -15.61 -0.81 18.60
N ALA A 96 -16.40 0.20 18.21
CA ALA A 96 -17.63 0.02 17.47
C ALA A 96 -17.38 -0.60 16.08
N MET A 97 -16.39 -0.08 15.34
CA MET A 97 -16.00 -0.64 14.04
C MET A 97 -15.49 -2.07 14.16
N MET A 98 -14.62 -2.36 15.13
CA MET A 98 -14.10 -3.70 15.34
C MET A 98 -15.21 -4.68 15.72
N THR A 99 -16.15 -4.25 16.57
CA THR A 99 -17.33 -5.06 16.92
C THR A 99 -18.15 -5.39 15.68
N LYS A 100 -18.38 -4.39 14.82
CA LYS A 100 -19.12 -4.56 13.57
C LYS A 100 -18.42 -5.50 12.59
N LEU A 101 -17.12 -5.34 12.39
CA LEU A 101 -16.32 -6.12 11.43
C LEU A 101 -16.09 -7.57 11.88
N THR A 102 -16.15 -7.83 13.19
CA THR A 102 -15.87 -9.17 13.76
C THR A 102 -17.12 -9.90 14.25
N ALA A 103 -18.30 -9.30 14.10
CA ALA A 103 -19.56 -9.96 14.38
C ALA A 103 -19.76 -11.20 13.49
N SER A 104 -20.45 -12.21 14.00
CA SER A 104 -20.69 -13.47 13.27
C SER A 104 -21.53 -13.30 11.99
N ASP A 105 -22.30 -12.21 11.90
CA ASP A 105 -23.17 -11.82 10.80
C ASP A 105 -22.65 -10.58 10.05
N ALA A 106 -21.41 -10.14 10.33
CA ALA A 106 -20.81 -8.93 9.79
C ALA A 106 -20.96 -8.82 8.27
N GLU A 107 -20.68 -9.91 7.54
CA GLU A 107 -20.78 -9.92 6.07
C GLU A 107 -22.21 -9.60 5.59
N GLN A 108 -23.23 -10.19 6.20
CA GLN A 108 -24.62 -9.98 5.79
C GLN A 108 -25.08 -8.54 6.10
N VAL A 109 -24.73 -8.05 7.29
CA VAL A 109 -25.10 -6.70 7.73
C VAL A 109 -24.37 -5.63 6.91
N LEU A 110 -23.06 -5.78 6.73
CA LEU A 110 -22.25 -4.84 5.94
C LEU A 110 -22.66 -4.85 4.48
N TYR A 111 -22.96 -6.02 3.90
CA TYR A 111 -23.42 -6.09 2.52
C TYR A 111 -24.76 -5.41 2.33
N ALA A 112 -25.73 -5.64 3.23
CA ALA A 112 -27.04 -4.97 3.17
C ALA A 112 -26.92 -3.44 3.31
N GLU A 113 -25.94 -2.94 4.07
CA GLU A 113 -25.65 -1.51 4.15
C GLU A 113 -24.96 -0.95 2.90
N LEU A 114 -24.05 -1.71 2.28
CA LEU A 114 -23.31 -1.28 1.09
C LEU A 114 -24.12 -1.40 -0.21
N GLU A 115 -25.04 -2.36 -0.29
CA GLU A 115 -25.80 -2.68 -1.50
C GLU A 115 -26.48 -1.44 -2.14
N PRO A 116 -27.16 -0.54 -1.41
CA PRO A 116 -27.74 0.66 -1.99
C PRO A 116 -26.70 1.58 -2.63
N ALA A 117 -25.51 1.70 -2.01
CA ALA A 117 -24.42 2.52 -2.55
C ALA A 117 -23.81 1.88 -3.80
N LEU A 118 -23.69 0.54 -3.83
CA LEU A 118 -23.25 -0.20 -5.01
C LEU A 118 -24.24 -0.05 -6.17
N VAL A 119 -25.55 -0.18 -5.92
CA VAL A 119 -26.59 0.04 -6.92
C VAL A 119 -26.55 1.48 -7.45
N LYS A 120 -26.37 2.47 -6.58
CA LYS A 120 -26.22 3.86 -7.00
C LYS A 120 -24.96 4.06 -7.85
N PHE A 121 -23.84 3.45 -7.45
CA PHE A 121 -22.61 3.50 -8.21
C PHE A 121 -22.80 2.90 -9.61
N GLU A 122 -23.40 1.72 -9.73
CA GLU A 122 -23.66 1.07 -11.01
C GLU A 122 -24.64 1.86 -11.89
N SER A 123 -25.72 2.37 -11.32
CA SER A 123 -26.77 3.05 -12.07
C SER A 123 -26.41 4.46 -12.51
N GLU A 124 -25.66 5.22 -11.70
CA GLU A 124 -25.40 6.65 -11.95
C GLU A 124 -23.94 6.95 -12.30
N MET A 125 -22.99 6.24 -11.68
CA MET A 125 -21.57 6.58 -11.76
C MET A 125 -20.80 5.70 -12.74
N ALA A 126 -21.14 4.43 -12.89
CA ALA A 126 -20.42 3.51 -13.78
C ALA A 126 -20.48 3.96 -15.24
N ALA A 127 -21.60 4.55 -15.67
CA ALA A 127 -21.72 5.14 -17.01
C ALA A 127 -20.79 6.35 -17.23
N GLN A 128 -20.41 7.06 -16.16
CA GLN A 128 -19.53 8.22 -16.20
C GLN A 128 -18.05 7.87 -15.95
N MET A 129 -17.75 6.65 -15.49
CA MET A 129 -16.39 6.20 -15.22
C MET A 129 -15.45 6.35 -16.44
N PRO A 130 -15.84 5.97 -17.67
CA PRO A 130 -14.97 6.17 -18.84
C PRO A 130 -14.62 7.65 -19.08
N MET A 131 -15.56 8.56 -18.80
CA MET A 131 -15.33 10.00 -18.92
C MET A 131 -14.37 10.50 -17.83
N MET A 132 -14.56 10.08 -16.58
CA MET A 132 -13.66 10.42 -15.48
C MET A 132 -12.24 9.87 -15.68
N ILE A 133 -12.12 8.63 -16.18
CA ILE A 133 -10.83 8.01 -16.54
C ILE A 133 -10.17 8.81 -17.65
N GLY A 134 -10.89 9.13 -18.73
CA GLY A 134 -10.36 9.93 -19.83
C GLY A 134 -9.94 11.34 -19.37
N MET A 135 -10.70 11.97 -18.48
CA MET A 135 -10.33 13.25 -17.87
C MET A 135 -9.05 13.13 -17.04
N GLY A 136 -8.94 12.10 -16.19
CA GLY A 136 -7.75 11.83 -15.38
C GLY A 136 -6.50 11.55 -16.22
N GLN A 137 -6.65 10.73 -17.28
CA GLN A 137 -5.58 10.51 -18.28
C GLN A 137 -5.17 11.81 -18.96
N GLY A 138 -6.14 12.67 -19.33
CA GLY A 138 -5.86 14.00 -19.88
C GLY A 138 -5.06 14.91 -18.93
N PHE A 139 -5.42 14.94 -17.65
CA PHE A 139 -4.67 15.69 -16.64
C PHE A 139 -3.25 15.17 -16.45
N LEU A 140 -3.07 13.85 -16.39
CA LEU A 140 -1.75 13.21 -16.34
C LEU A 140 -0.90 13.56 -17.56
N MET A 141 -1.48 13.46 -18.75
CA MET A 141 -0.82 13.80 -20.02
C MET A 141 -0.38 15.27 -20.05
N GLN A 142 -1.24 16.18 -19.62
CA GLN A 142 -0.91 17.61 -19.50
C GLN A 142 0.23 17.84 -18.51
N GLY A 143 0.18 17.16 -17.34
CA GLY A 143 1.21 17.25 -16.32
C GLY A 143 2.58 16.77 -16.80
N ILE A 144 2.63 15.66 -17.54
CA ILE A 144 3.87 15.14 -18.16
C ILE A 144 4.44 16.14 -19.16
N GLN A 145 3.60 16.70 -20.03
CA GLN A 145 4.04 17.65 -21.06
C GLN A 145 4.55 18.96 -20.45
N ALA A 146 3.87 19.47 -19.42
CA ALA A 146 4.20 20.71 -18.74
C ALA A 146 5.39 20.60 -17.79
N ASN A 147 5.85 19.38 -17.45
CA ASN A 147 6.96 19.19 -16.52
C ASN A 147 8.28 19.67 -17.14
N THR A 148 8.93 20.66 -16.52
CA THR A 148 10.21 21.24 -16.98
C THR A 148 11.44 20.45 -16.56
N GLU A 149 11.31 19.50 -15.62
CA GLU A 149 12.41 18.70 -15.07
C GLU A 149 12.60 17.38 -15.83
N MET A 150 11.65 16.99 -16.69
CA MET A 150 11.74 15.80 -17.52
C MET A 150 12.38 16.11 -18.87
N THR A 151 13.35 15.27 -19.27
CA THR A 151 13.88 15.29 -20.64
C THR A 151 12.81 14.84 -21.65
N GLU A 152 12.97 15.20 -22.92
CA GLU A 152 12.06 14.79 -24.00
C GLU A 152 11.91 13.26 -24.09
N ALA A 153 13.00 12.52 -23.84
CA ALA A 153 12.97 11.06 -23.81
C ALA A 153 12.11 10.51 -22.65
N GLN A 154 12.23 11.11 -21.46
CA GLN A 154 11.43 10.73 -20.28
C GLN A 154 9.95 11.10 -20.45
N LYS A 155 9.65 12.25 -21.07
CA LYS A 155 8.27 12.65 -21.40
C LYS A 155 7.63 11.66 -22.36
N LYS A 156 8.34 11.30 -23.43
CA LYS A 156 7.87 10.30 -24.41
C LYS A 156 7.59 8.96 -23.75
N GLN A 157 8.52 8.46 -22.94
CA GLN A 157 8.35 7.20 -22.22
C GLN A 157 7.16 7.24 -21.26
N SER A 158 6.95 8.35 -20.55
CA SER A 158 5.85 8.48 -19.58
C SER A 158 4.48 8.60 -20.27
N VAL A 159 4.42 9.27 -21.43
CA VAL A 159 3.21 9.30 -22.27
C VAL A 159 2.86 7.90 -22.78
N ASP A 160 3.85 7.12 -23.22
CA ASP A 160 3.63 5.76 -23.72
C ASP A 160 3.12 4.81 -22.62
N MET A 161 3.29 5.14 -21.33
CA MET A 161 2.74 4.37 -20.20
C MET A 161 1.31 4.75 -19.80
N VAL A 162 0.81 5.92 -20.22
CA VAL A 162 -0.55 6.39 -19.90
C VAL A 162 -1.60 5.84 -20.88
N ASN A 163 -1.16 5.50 -22.10
CA ASN A 163 -1.95 4.89 -23.16
C ASN A 163 -1.92 3.35 -23.09
#